data_AF-A0A6P7T2G5-F1
#
_entry.id   AF-A0A6P7T2G5-F1
#
_cell.length_a   1.000
_cell.length_b   1.000
_cell.length_c   1.000
_cell.angle_alpha   90.00
_cell.angle_beta   90.00
_cell.angle_gamma   90.00
#
_symmetry.space_group_name_H-M   'P 1'
#
loop_
_entity.id
_entity.type
_entity.pdbx_description
1 polymer ?
#
loop_
_entity_poly.entity_id
_entity_poly.type
_entity_poly.pdbx_seq_one_letter_code
_entity_poly.pdbx_strand_id
1 'polypeptide(L)'
;MSRGNRPIRKVICTDIVDDENIRQESWTFSDLFQQTSTKDVAVTWLARYKLISNSFRCLVCDKQCTFINQKDIIDGKRWRCRKHNFVRSIRKGSFFENSHLSLTTFIWLMYMWSRDYLHNEITHETNVCAKSTIDLFRLIRELLERFLEDHPTEIDDAPEIGGFDLQTGEPKVVEIDITTFSRSKSNKRHLKGFRVFGGIERGTDKCFLVPIEHENKDAFEAAIIRWILPGTHIISDIWAEYLQIDQIEQGIYTHEYIDYENPNDPEIHTQNIDGMWLRVKQKLQRKHSINNKALFHSYLTEFMWRSHFRNNDKFAALIYCIKHLYKV
;
A
#
# COMPACT_ATOMS: atom_id res chain seq x y z
N MET A 1 45.05 -21.94 22.82
CA MET A 1 43.60 -21.92 22.54
C MET A 1 43.37 -21.39 21.13
N SER A 2 43.13 -22.29 20.17
CA SER A 2 42.87 -21.93 18.78
C SER A 2 41.55 -21.14 18.71
N ARG A 3 41.62 -19.89 18.22
CA ARG A 3 40.43 -19.14 17.82
C ARG A 3 39.86 -19.86 16.60
N GLY A 4 38.90 -20.77 16.82
CA GLY A 4 38.17 -21.44 15.74
C GLY A 4 37.66 -20.38 14.76
N ASN A 5 38.08 -20.49 13.50
CA ASN A 5 37.65 -19.62 12.42
C ASN A 5 36.12 -19.74 12.30
N ARG A 6 35.38 -18.77 12.84
CA ARG A 6 33.94 -18.67 12.55
C ARG A 6 33.79 -18.53 11.04
N PRO A 7 32.90 -19.31 10.40
CA PRO A 7 32.73 -19.28 8.95
C PRO A 7 32.40 -17.85 8.50
N ILE A 8 33.11 -17.39 7.47
CA ILE A 8 32.90 -16.07 6.89
C ILE A 8 31.60 -16.10 6.10
N ARG A 9 30.51 -15.65 6.71
CA ARG A 9 29.19 -15.58 6.07
C ARG A 9 29.20 -14.47 5.02
N LYS A 10 29.01 -14.83 3.74
CA LYS A 10 28.91 -13.89 2.61
C LYS A 10 27.47 -13.65 2.16
N VAL A 11 26.56 -14.53 2.58
CA VAL A 11 25.13 -14.48 2.29
C VAL A 11 24.37 -14.55 3.60
N ILE A 12 23.35 -13.70 3.79
CA ILE A 12 22.48 -13.77 4.96
C ILE A 12 21.63 -15.04 4.86
N CYS A 13 20.59 -15.08 4.03
CA CYS A 13 19.74 -16.25 3.87
C CYS A 13 19.81 -16.80 2.43
N THR A 14 19.59 -18.10 2.29
CA THR A 14 19.44 -18.78 0.99
C THR A 14 18.03 -19.33 0.79
N ASP A 15 17.34 -19.62 1.89
CA ASP A 15 15.91 -19.91 1.92
C ASP A 15 15.13 -18.60 1.75
N ILE A 16 14.53 -18.41 0.58
CA ILE A 16 13.80 -17.20 0.20
C ILE A 16 12.32 -17.56 0.05
N VAL A 17 11.45 -16.77 0.66
CA VAL A 17 10.00 -16.91 0.49
C VAL A 17 9.58 -16.29 -0.84
N ASP A 18 8.93 -17.09 -1.69
CA ASP A 18 8.37 -16.63 -2.96
C ASP A 18 7.06 -15.84 -2.77
N ASP A 19 6.56 -15.28 -3.87
CA ASP A 19 5.42 -14.36 -3.83
C ASP A 19 4.09 -15.07 -3.52
N GLU A 20 3.94 -16.31 -3.97
CA GLU A 20 2.73 -17.10 -3.72
C GLU A 20 2.63 -17.45 -2.23
N ASN A 21 3.73 -17.90 -1.63
CA ASN A 21 3.78 -18.17 -0.20
C ASN A 21 3.50 -16.90 0.61
N ILE A 22 4.09 -15.75 0.26
CA ILE A 22 3.79 -14.47 0.94
C ILE A 22 2.29 -14.18 0.89
N ARG A 23 1.64 -14.31 -0.27
CA ARG A 23 0.21 -13.97 -0.43
C ARG A 23 -0.75 -14.85 0.37
N GLN A 24 -0.34 -16.08 0.68
CA GLN A 24 -1.12 -17.05 1.45
C GLN A 24 -0.86 -16.97 2.96
N GLU A 25 0.16 -16.23 3.41
CA GLU A 25 0.48 -16.11 4.82
C GLU A 25 -0.59 -15.36 5.62
N SER A 26 -0.74 -15.79 6.87
CA SER A 26 -1.52 -15.09 7.87
C SER A 26 -0.66 -14.88 9.11
N TRP A 27 -0.65 -13.66 9.64
CA TRP A 27 0.25 -13.28 10.72
C TRP A 27 -0.54 -12.85 11.95
N THR A 28 -0.17 -13.41 13.10
CA THR A 28 -0.46 -12.79 14.40
C THR A 28 0.77 -12.09 14.95
N PHE A 29 0.58 -11.21 15.94
CA PHE A 29 1.69 -10.56 16.63
C PHE A 29 2.58 -11.60 17.33
N SER A 30 1.99 -12.67 17.86
CA SER A 30 2.74 -13.75 18.51
C SER A 30 3.67 -14.45 17.53
N ASP A 31 3.17 -14.82 16.35
CA ASP A 31 3.98 -15.48 15.30
C ASP A 31 5.13 -14.58 14.86
N LEU A 32 4.82 -13.30 14.64
CA LEU A 32 5.82 -12.30 14.24
C LEU A 32 6.88 -12.10 15.32
N PHE A 33 6.47 -11.98 16.58
CA PHE A 33 7.38 -11.77 17.70
C PHE A 33 8.36 -12.94 17.85
N GLN A 34 7.88 -14.18 17.78
CA GLN A 34 8.73 -15.37 17.82
C GLN A 34 9.79 -15.34 16.71
N GLN A 35 9.42 -14.87 15.53
CA GLN A 35 10.29 -14.80 14.35
C GLN A 35 11.14 -13.51 14.25
N THR A 36 11.00 -12.56 15.17
CA THR A 36 11.70 -11.26 15.09
C THR A 36 12.24 -10.74 16.43
N SER A 37 12.11 -11.52 17.50
CA SER A 37 12.44 -11.16 18.89
C SER A 37 13.88 -10.68 19.14
N THR A 38 14.82 -11.09 18.31
CA THR A 38 16.23 -10.66 18.42
C THR A 38 16.73 -10.05 17.11
N LYS A 39 17.77 -9.21 17.21
CA LYS A 39 18.38 -8.56 16.04
C LYS A 39 18.83 -9.57 14.97
N ASP A 40 19.41 -10.70 15.39
CA ASP A 40 19.89 -11.75 14.49
C ASP A 40 18.76 -12.44 13.73
N VAL A 41 17.67 -12.77 14.45
CA VAL A 41 16.51 -13.43 13.86
C VAL A 41 15.75 -12.45 12.96
N ALA A 42 15.55 -11.20 13.37
CA ALA A 42 14.92 -10.16 12.55
C ALA A 42 15.69 -9.88 11.25
N VAL A 43 17.02 -9.79 11.30
CA VAL A 43 17.84 -9.61 10.08
C VAL A 43 17.72 -10.82 9.14
N THR A 44 17.71 -12.04 9.70
CA THR A 44 17.52 -13.25 8.90
C THR A 44 16.12 -13.30 8.30
N TRP A 45 15.09 -12.96 9.07
CA TRP A 45 13.70 -12.89 8.62
C TRP A 45 13.55 -11.90 7.45
N LEU A 46 14.03 -10.67 7.60
CA LEU A 46 13.99 -9.67 6.51
C LEU A 46 14.69 -10.15 5.24
N ALA A 47 15.80 -10.87 5.40
CA ALA A 47 16.55 -11.42 4.27
C ALA A 47 15.81 -12.57 3.57
N ARG A 48 15.04 -13.40 4.31
CA ARG A 48 14.17 -14.45 3.75
C ARG A 48 13.09 -13.87 2.84
N TYR A 49 12.49 -12.75 3.23
CA TYR A 49 11.48 -12.04 2.42
C TYR A 49 12.07 -11.10 1.36
N LYS A 50 13.41 -11.09 1.18
CA LYS A 50 14.11 -10.14 0.29
C LYS A 50 13.78 -8.67 0.57
N LEU A 51 13.55 -8.32 1.84
CA LEU A 51 13.32 -6.92 2.26
C LEU A 51 14.63 -6.19 2.59
N ILE A 52 15.75 -6.93 2.64
CA ILE A 52 17.12 -6.41 2.68
C ILE A 52 18.00 -7.28 1.77
N SER A 53 19.10 -6.72 1.25
CA SER A 53 20.02 -7.47 0.39
C SER A 53 20.63 -8.67 1.11
N ASN A 54 20.55 -9.85 0.48
CA ASN A 54 21.15 -11.07 0.99
C ASN A 54 22.67 -11.11 0.84
N SER A 55 23.24 -10.30 -0.05
CA SER A 55 24.68 -10.16 -0.26
C SER A 55 25.02 -8.74 -0.70
N PHE A 56 26.29 -8.35 -0.63
CA PHE A 56 26.75 -7.06 -1.12
C PHE A 56 28.11 -7.21 -1.81
N ARG A 57 28.33 -6.54 -2.94
CA ARG A 57 29.64 -6.53 -3.63
C ARG A 57 30.39 -5.25 -3.33
N CYS A 58 31.70 -5.36 -3.13
CA CYS A 58 32.53 -4.19 -2.85
C CYS A 58 32.63 -3.29 -4.09
N LEU A 59 32.34 -1.99 -3.93
CA LEU A 59 32.35 -1.03 -5.04
C LEU A 59 33.73 -0.78 -5.68
N VAL A 60 34.82 -1.27 -5.06
CA VAL A 60 36.19 -1.07 -5.55
C VAL A 60 36.76 -2.32 -6.23
N CYS A 61 36.41 -3.53 -5.78
CA CYS A 61 36.95 -4.77 -6.36
C CYS A 61 35.92 -5.82 -6.77
N ASP A 62 34.64 -5.49 -6.65
CA ASP A 62 33.49 -6.32 -7.01
C ASP A 62 33.39 -7.69 -6.29
N LYS A 63 34.28 -7.96 -5.31
CA LYS A 63 34.21 -9.18 -4.50
C LYS A 63 33.07 -9.08 -3.48
N GLN A 64 32.41 -10.22 -3.22
CA GLN A 64 31.42 -10.33 -2.14
C GLN A 64 31.98 -9.88 -0.79
N CYS A 65 31.27 -8.97 -0.15
CA CYS A 65 31.53 -8.51 1.20
C CYS A 65 31.16 -9.59 2.22
N THR A 66 31.82 -9.52 3.38
CA THR A 66 31.54 -10.40 4.52
C THR A 66 30.50 -9.74 5.41
N PHE A 67 29.51 -10.51 5.86
CA PHE A 67 28.53 -10.12 6.86
C PHE A 67 29.15 -10.26 8.25
N ILE A 68 29.28 -9.16 8.99
CA ILE A 68 30.00 -9.13 10.27
C ILE A 68 29.16 -8.52 11.39
N ASN A 69 29.52 -8.88 12.63
CA ASN A 69 28.97 -8.27 13.85
C ASN A 69 29.70 -6.98 14.20
N GLN A 70 28.95 -5.97 14.63
CA GLN A 70 29.49 -4.74 15.23
C GLN A 70 28.53 -4.27 16.33
N LYS A 71 29.01 -4.18 17.58
CA LYS A 71 28.15 -3.95 18.74
C LYS A 71 27.54 -2.54 18.79
N ASP A 72 28.26 -1.53 18.28
CA ASP A 72 27.92 -0.11 18.47
C ASP A 72 26.94 0.46 17.44
N ILE A 73 26.29 -0.40 16.66
CA ILE A 73 25.31 0.01 15.63
C ILE A 73 23.96 -0.63 15.92
N ILE A 74 22.89 0.05 15.47
CA ILE A 74 21.49 -0.24 15.82
C ILE A 74 21.15 -1.73 15.70
N ASP A 75 21.42 -2.37 14.56
CA ASP A 75 21.09 -3.80 14.32
C ASP A 75 22.26 -4.76 14.58
N GLY A 76 23.40 -4.26 15.02
CA GLY A 76 24.54 -5.10 15.33
C GLY A 76 25.28 -5.69 14.13
N LYS A 77 24.90 -5.37 12.88
CA LYS A 77 25.35 -6.03 11.65
C LYS A 77 25.70 -5.07 10.51
N ARG A 78 26.72 -5.43 9.73
CA ARG A 78 27.12 -4.67 8.52
C ARG A 78 27.83 -5.54 7.49
N TRP A 79 27.89 -5.03 6.26
CA TRP A 79 28.76 -5.54 5.20
C TRP A 79 30.17 -4.96 5.33
N ARG A 80 31.20 -5.78 5.14
CA ARG A 80 32.61 -5.35 5.13
C ARG A 80 33.41 -6.00 4.00
N CYS A 81 34.20 -5.20 3.30
CA CYS A 81 35.31 -5.68 2.48
C CYS A 81 36.63 -5.41 3.20
N ARG A 82 37.36 -6.46 3.55
CA ARG A 82 38.64 -6.33 4.27
C ARG A 82 39.73 -5.66 3.41
N LYS A 83 39.79 -5.98 2.11
CA LYS A 83 40.83 -5.50 1.19
C LYS A 83 40.83 -3.96 1.04
N HIS A 84 39.65 -3.34 0.95
CA HIS A 84 39.53 -1.88 0.74
C HIS A 84 39.05 -1.14 1.99
N ASN A 85 39.01 -1.82 3.14
CA ASN A 85 38.40 -1.33 4.38
C ASN A 85 36.99 -0.71 4.20
N PHE A 86 36.29 -1.12 3.14
CA PHE A 86 34.97 -0.62 2.80
C PHE A 86 33.91 -1.28 3.66
N VAL A 87 32.88 -0.52 3.98
CA VAL A 87 31.81 -0.93 4.87
C VAL A 87 30.48 -0.37 4.44
N ARG A 88 29.40 -1.12 4.65
CA ARG A 88 28.05 -0.70 4.26
C ARG A 88 27.00 -1.20 5.24
N SER A 89 25.95 -0.40 5.43
CA SER A 89 24.77 -0.81 6.19
C SER A 89 24.07 -1.98 5.49
N ILE A 90 23.50 -2.90 6.28
CA ILE A 90 22.63 -3.98 5.76
C ILE A 90 21.28 -3.45 5.26
N ARG A 91 20.95 -2.20 5.60
CA ARG A 91 19.71 -1.51 5.20
C ARG A 91 19.86 -0.73 3.89
N LYS A 92 21.06 -0.69 3.31
CA LYS A 92 21.31 0.14 2.13
C LYS A 92 20.46 -0.38 0.97
N GLY A 93 19.75 0.52 0.30
CA GLY A 93 18.92 0.24 -0.87
C GLY A 93 17.55 -0.32 -0.53
N SER A 94 17.24 -0.58 0.75
CA SER A 94 15.95 -1.11 1.16
C SER A 94 15.03 -0.05 1.78
N PHE A 95 13.78 -0.45 2.01
CA PHE A 95 12.78 0.36 2.71
C PHE A 95 13.21 0.83 4.11
N PHE A 96 14.17 0.14 4.73
CA PHE A 96 14.67 0.46 6.06
C PHE A 96 15.84 1.44 6.06
N GLU A 97 16.30 1.88 4.87
CA GLU A 97 17.42 2.82 4.77
C GLU A 97 17.12 4.12 5.52
N ASN A 98 18.15 4.73 6.13
CA ASN A 98 18.07 5.99 6.88
C ASN A 98 17.18 6.00 8.13
N SER A 99 16.47 4.91 8.43
CA SER A 99 15.69 4.81 9.67
C SER A 99 16.58 4.62 10.89
N HIS A 100 16.27 5.37 11.96
CA HIS A 100 16.90 5.23 13.28
C HIS A 100 16.21 4.19 14.18
N LEU A 101 15.10 3.61 13.75
CA LEU A 101 14.44 2.50 14.45
C LEU A 101 15.20 1.21 14.23
N SER A 102 15.32 0.35 15.24
CA SER A 102 15.87 -1.01 15.05
C SER A 102 15.01 -1.81 14.07
N LEU A 103 15.60 -2.73 13.31
CA LEU A 103 14.85 -3.55 12.34
C LEU A 103 13.74 -4.35 13.04
N THR A 104 14.01 -4.88 14.24
CA THR A 104 12.99 -5.55 15.08
C THR A 104 11.80 -4.63 15.37
N THR A 105 12.05 -3.44 15.91
CA THR A 105 10.99 -2.47 16.21
C THR A 105 10.25 -2.01 14.95
N PHE A 106 10.98 -1.80 13.85
CA PHE A 106 10.40 -1.37 12.58
C PHE A 106 9.39 -2.42 12.07
N ILE A 107 9.76 -3.71 12.09
CA ILE A 107 8.87 -4.81 11.68
C ILE A 107 7.59 -4.83 12.54
N TRP A 108 7.71 -4.67 13.86
CA TRP A 108 6.55 -4.65 14.75
C TRP A 108 5.62 -3.48 14.46
N LEU A 109 6.16 -2.29 14.20
CA LEU A 109 5.36 -1.12 13.84
C LEU A 109 4.67 -1.28 12.49
N MET A 110 5.32 -1.91 11.51
CA MET A 110 4.69 -2.25 10.23
C MET A 110 3.50 -3.18 10.43
N TYR A 111 3.63 -4.20 11.28
CA TYR A 111 2.54 -5.11 11.62
C TYR A 111 1.39 -4.39 12.35
N MET A 112 1.69 -3.62 13.40
CA MET A 112 0.66 -2.89 14.13
C MET A 112 -0.09 -1.90 13.23
N TRP A 113 0.64 -1.23 12.32
CA TRP A 113 0.02 -0.39 11.30
C TRP A 113 -0.86 -1.18 10.33
N SER A 114 -0.40 -2.33 9.84
CA SER A 114 -1.18 -3.14 8.89
C SER A 114 -2.47 -3.66 9.52
N ARG A 115 -2.47 -3.93 10.83
CA ARG A 115 -3.65 -4.32 11.62
C ARG A 115 -4.50 -3.16 12.12
N ASP A 116 -4.19 -1.92 11.74
CA ASP A 116 -4.92 -0.68 12.07
C ASP A 116 -5.05 -0.43 13.59
N TYR A 117 -3.99 -0.75 14.36
CA TYR A 117 -3.93 -0.47 15.80
C TYR A 117 -3.99 1.04 16.06
N LEU A 118 -4.53 1.45 17.21
CA LEU A 118 -4.62 2.86 17.56
C LEU A 118 -3.23 3.42 17.85
N HIS A 119 -2.99 4.67 17.43
CA HIS A 119 -1.66 5.27 17.53
C HIS A 119 -1.14 5.36 18.97
N ASN A 120 -2.02 5.66 19.92
CA ASN A 120 -1.69 5.69 21.35
C ASN A 120 -1.28 4.30 21.87
N GLU A 121 -1.99 3.24 21.47
CA GLU A 121 -1.66 1.85 21.81
C GLU A 121 -0.27 1.49 21.27
N ILE A 122 0.01 1.81 20.01
CA ILE A 122 1.32 1.53 19.39
C ILE A 122 2.45 2.23 20.16
N THR A 123 2.29 3.51 20.52
CA THR A 123 3.31 4.24 21.27
C THR A 123 3.50 3.69 22.69
N HIS A 124 2.42 3.24 23.34
CA HIS A 124 2.45 2.62 24.66
C HIS A 124 3.19 1.27 24.62
N GLU A 125 2.80 0.38 23.71
CA GLU A 125 3.35 -0.98 23.63
C GLU A 125 4.82 -1.02 23.19
N THR A 126 5.25 -0.06 22.34
CA THR A 126 6.60 -0.09 21.76
C THR A 126 7.60 0.86 22.41
N ASN A 127 7.14 1.77 23.27
CA ASN A 127 7.93 2.89 23.79
C ASN A 127 8.57 3.78 22.70
N VAL A 128 8.08 3.70 21.46
CA VAL A 128 8.52 4.57 20.36
C VAL A 128 7.73 5.87 20.42
N CYS A 129 8.42 7.00 20.29
CA CYS A 129 7.76 8.29 20.36
C CYS A 129 6.74 8.48 19.22
N ALA A 130 5.69 9.26 19.50
CA ALA A 130 4.61 9.55 18.57
C ALA A 130 5.11 10.10 17.22
N LYS A 131 6.18 10.91 17.23
CA LYS A 131 6.76 11.49 16.01
C LYS A 131 7.31 10.41 15.07
N SER A 132 8.13 9.50 15.59
CA SER A 132 8.75 8.43 14.79
C SER A 132 7.71 7.47 14.20
N THR A 133 6.64 7.17 14.95
CA THR A 133 5.54 6.33 14.46
C THR A 133 4.73 7.04 13.37
N ILE A 134 4.44 8.34 13.53
CA ILE A 134 3.79 9.15 12.48
C ILE A 134 4.63 9.20 11.20
N ASP A 135 5.94 9.44 11.33
CA ASP A 135 6.84 9.52 10.19
C ASP A 135 6.94 8.16 9.47
N LEU A 136 6.97 7.05 10.21
CA LEU A 136 6.89 5.70 9.61
C LEU A 136 5.55 5.47 8.89
N PHE A 137 4.42 5.89 9.47
CA PHE A 137 3.12 5.69 8.82
C PHE A 137 2.97 6.54 7.56
N ARG A 138 3.60 7.72 7.53
CA ARG A 138 3.71 8.52 6.31
C ARG A 138 4.54 7.77 5.27
N LEU A 139 5.71 7.27 5.64
CA LEU A 139 6.58 6.49 4.76
C LEU A 139 5.87 5.24 4.20
N ILE A 140 5.07 4.53 5.01
CA ILE A 140 4.27 3.41 4.53
C ILE A 140 3.23 3.88 3.51
N ARG A 141 2.51 4.98 3.75
CA ARG A 141 1.53 5.50 2.79
C ARG A 141 2.17 5.97 1.47
N GLU A 142 3.32 6.63 1.53
CA GLU A 142 4.11 6.99 0.34
C GLU A 142 4.55 5.75 -0.45
N LEU A 143 4.89 4.66 0.26
CA LEU A 143 5.18 3.37 -0.38
C LEU A 143 3.95 2.79 -1.09
N LEU A 144 2.77 2.85 -0.46
CA LEU A 144 1.53 2.36 -1.07
C LEU A 144 1.12 3.18 -2.29
N GLU A 145 1.30 4.50 -2.25
CA GLU A 145 1.07 5.39 -3.39
C GLU A 145 1.93 4.98 -4.57
N ARG A 146 3.24 4.85 -4.36
CA ARG A 146 4.17 4.36 -5.39
C ARG A 146 3.81 2.96 -5.90
N PHE A 147 3.36 2.06 -5.01
CA PHE A 147 2.96 0.72 -5.42
C PHE A 147 1.75 0.73 -6.36
N LEU A 148 0.77 1.60 -6.11
CA LEU A 148 -0.41 1.77 -6.96
C LEU A 148 -0.10 2.56 -8.24
N GLU A 149 0.82 3.53 -8.20
CA GLU A 149 1.16 4.34 -9.36
C GLU A 149 2.15 3.65 -10.31
N ASP A 150 3.29 3.19 -9.79
CA ASP A 150 4.36 2.55 -10.57
C ASP A 150 3.97 1.13 -11.03
N HIS A 151 2.95 0.54 -10.37
CA HIS A 151 2.53 -0.86 -10.42
C HIS A 151 3.49 -1.78 -11.20
N PRO A 152 4.45 -2.43 -10.52
CA PRO A 152 5.52 -3.15 -11.19
C PRO A 152 4.96 -4.11 -12.26
N THR A 153 5.32 -3.89 -13.53
CA THR A 153 4.81 -4.64 -14.71
C THR A 153 4.92 -6.17 -14.65
N GLU A 154 5.71 -6.68 -13.71
CA GLU A 154 5.89 -8.10 -13.43
C GLU A 154 4.76 -8.69 -12.54
N ILE A 155 3.86 -7.85 -12.01
CA ILE A 155 2.78 -8.22 -11.09
C ILE A 155 1.46 -8.35 -11.85
N ASP A 156 0.83 -9.52 -11.75
CA ASP A 156 -0.47 -9.82 -12.35
C ASP A 156 -1.64 -9.44 -11.41
N ASP A 157 -1.61 -8.22 -10.87
CA ASP A 157 -2.68 -7.71 -9.97
C ASP A 157 -2.78 -6.19 -10.09
N ALA A 158 -3.05 -5.74 -11.31
CA ALA A 158 -3.10 -4.34 -11.67
C ALA A 158 -4.10 -3.56 -10.78
N PRO A 159 -3.79 -2.31 -10.43
CA PRO A 159 -4.62 -1.49 -9.54
C PRO A 159 -5.87 -0.95 -10.24
N GLU A 160 -5.95 -1.09 -11.56
CA GLU A 160 -7.16 -0.83 -12.33
C GLU A 160 -8.26 -1.83 -11.98
N ILE A 161 -9.51 -1.38 -12.13
CA ILE A 161 -10.71 -2.15 -11.81
C ILE A 161 -11.57 -2.37 -13.06
N GLY A 162 -12.49 -3.32 -13.00
CA GLY A 162 -13.36 -3.68 -14.11
C GLY A 162 -12.68 -4.59 -15.12
N GLY A 163 -12.98 -4.39 -16.40
CA GLY A 163 -12.55 -5.19 -17.54
C GLY A 163 -13.55 -6.30 -17.83
N PHE A 164 -13.06 -7.42 -18.34
CA PHE A 164 -13.85 -8.63 -18.55
C PHE A 164 -13.58 -9.64 -17.44
N ASP A 165 -14.61 -10.35 -17.01
CA ASP A 165 -14.43 -11.53 -16.17
C ASP A 165 -13.73 -12.63 -16.99
N LEU A 166 -12.63 -13.17 -16.45
CA LEU A 166 -11.80 -14.14 -17.18
C LEU A 166 -12.49 -15.51 -17.34
N GLN A 167 -13.50 -15.81 -16.52
CA GLN A 167 -14.22 -17.09 -16.57
C GLN A 167 -15.44 -17.00 -17.48
N THR A 168 -16.24 -15.94 -17.36
CA THR A 168 -17.48 -15.80 -18.11
C THR A 168 -17.29 -15.06 -19.44
N GLY A 169 -16.27 -14.21 -19.54
CA GLY A 169 -16.06 -13.31 -20.69
C GLY A 169 -17.00 -12.10 -20.69
N GLU A 170 -17.82 -11.93 -19.66
CA GLU A 170 -18.76 -10.81 -19.54
C GLU A 170 -18.07 -9.56 -18.99
N PRO A 171 -18.53 -8.34 -19.37
CA PRO A 171 -18.10 -7.10 -18.75
C PRO A 171 -18.31 -7.13 -17.24
N LYS A 172 -17.25 -6.81 -16.50
CA LYS A 172 -17.38 -6.47 -15.08
C LYS A 172 -18.06 -5.11 -14.94
N VAL A 173 -18.72 -4.93 -13.80
CA VAL A 173 -19.47 -3.72 -13.50
C VAL A 173 -18.70 -2.83 -12.51
N VAL A 174 -18.55 -1.55 -12.85
CA VAL A 174 -17.97 -0.54 -11.98
C VAL A 174 -18.99 0.58 -11.73
N GLU A 175 -19.31 0.83 -10.47
CA GLU A 175 -20.12 1.98 -10.07
C GLU A 175 -19.22 3.19 -9.85
N ILE A 176 -19.55 4.35 -10.43
CA ILE A 176 -18.82 5.61 -10.24
C ILE A 176 -19.69 6.69 -9.61
N ASP A 177 -19.09 7.54 -8.78
CA ASP A 177 -19.78 8.63 -8.11
C ASP A 177 -18.80 9.72 -7.62
N ILE A 178 -19.34 10.89 -7.28
CA ILE A 178 -18.62 11.98 -6.62
C ILE A 178 -19.18 12.19 -5.22
N THR A 179 -18.30 12.23 -4.22
CA THR A 179 -18.68 12.66 -2.87
C THR A 179 -17.89 13.88 -2.40
N THR A 180 -18.54 14.69 -1.56
CA THR A 180 -17.90 15.83 -0.90
C THR A 180 -17.65 15.54 0.58
N PHE A 181 -16.40 15.62 0.99
CA PHE A 181 -15.97 15.57 2.39
C PHE A 181 -15.92 17.00 2.94
N SER A 182 -17.00 17.41 3.61
CA SER A 182 -17.10 18.71 4.27
C SER A 182 -16.99 18.58 5.80
N ARG A 183 -16.55 19.64 6.46
CA ARG A 183 -16.57 19.73 7.93
C ARG A 183 -18.00 19.96 8.42
N SER A 184 -18.45 19.23 9.43
CA SER A 184 -19.65 19.60 10.19
C SER A 184 -19.39 20.89 11.00
N LYS A 185 -20.41 21.74 11.08
CA LYS A 185 -20.34 23.13 11.59
C LYS A 185 -20.16 23.19 13.10
N SER A 186 -19.07 23.82 13.52
CA SER A 186 -19.07 24.76 14.65
C SER A 186 -18.46 26.05 14.10
N ASN A 187 -19.28 27.10 14.05
CA ASN A 187 -18.97 28.49 13.64
C ASN A 187 -18.67 28.76 12.15
N LYS A 188 -19.73 29.21 11.45
CA LYS A 188 -19.83 30.20 10.35
C LYS A 188 -18.54 30.57 9.57
N ARG A 189 -17.82 29.60 8.99
CA ARG A 189 -17.00 29.81 7.78
C ARG A 189 -17.16 28.60 6.87
N HIS A 190 -17.59 28.83 5.64
CA HIS A 190 -17.65 27.84 4.56
C HIS A 190 -16.21 27.39 4.22
N LEU A 191 -15.69 26.39 4.95
CA LEU A 191 -14.47 25.72 4.52
C LEU A 191 -14.83 24.83 3.33
N LYS A 192 -14.19 25.10 2.18
CA LYS A 192 -14.28 24.30 0.96
C LYS A 192 -13.94 22.85 1.33
N GLY A 193 -14.90 21.94 1.17
CA GLY A 193 -14.68 20.51 1.39
C GLY A 193 -13.79 19.91 0.30
N PHE A 194 -13.29 18.70 0.54
CA PHE A 194 -12.61 17.93 -0.50
C PHE A 194 -13.64 17.21 -1.34
N ARG A 195 -13.57 17.34 -2.66
CA ARG A 195 -14.34 16.52 -3.58
C ARG A 195 -13.47 15.35 -4.02
N VAL A 196 -14.08 14.17 -4.05
CA VAL A 196 -13.42 12.94 -4.47
C VAL A 196 -14.31 12.28 -5.48
N PHE A 197 -13.75 11.99 -6.64
CA PHE A 197 -14.32 11.10 -7.62
C PHE A 197 -13.85 9.69 -7.29
N GLY A 198 -14.73 8.70 -7.33
CA GLY A 198 -14.35 7.33 -7.09
C GLY A 198 -15.17 6.34 -7.87
N GLY A 199 -14.67 5.12 -7.92
CA GLY A 199 -15.37 3.98 -8.46
C GLY A 199 -15.09 2.71 -7.68
N ILE A 200 -16.05 1.79 -7.68
CA ILE A 200 -15.95 0.48 -7.03
C ILE A 200 -16.39 -0.63 -8.00
N GLU A 201 -15.60 -1.70 -8.08
CA GLU A 201 -15.95 -2.90 -8.83
C GLU A 201 -16.94 -3.76 -8.04
N ARG A 202 -18.09 -4.07 -8.65
CA ARG A 202 -19.10 -4.93 -8.03
C ARG A 202 -18.57 -6.34 -7.78
N GLY A 203 -19.07 -6.97 -6.73
CA GLY A 203 -18.63 -8.31 -6.31
C GLY A 203 -17.24 -8.34 -5.67
N THR A 204 -16.53 -7.21 -5.64
CA THR A 204 -15.24 -7.05 -4.96
C THR A 204 -15.25 -5.83 -4.05
N ASP A 205 -14.09 -5.50 -3.49
CA ASP A 205 -13.85 -4.25 -2.78
C ASP A 205 -12.84 -3.35 -3.51
N LYS A 206 -12.36 -3.75 -4.68
CA LYS A 206 -11.40 -2.95 -5.44
C LYS A 206 -12.04 -1.62 -5.82
N CYS A 207 -11.30 -0.54 -5.60
CA CYS A 207 -11.79 0.81 -5.85
C CYS A 207 -10.67 1.78 -6.21
N PHE A 208 -11.05 2.90 -6.80
CA PHE A 208 -10.20 4.08 -6.94
C PHE A 208 -10.85 5.29 -6.28
N LEU A 209 -10.03 6.18 -5.72
CA LEU A 209 -10.46 7.37 -4.99
C LEU A 209 -9.53 8.54 -5.34
N VAL A 210 -9.99 9.44 -6.20
CA VAL A 210 -9.17 10.53 -6.76
C VAL A 210 -9.72 11.88 -6.28
N PRO A 211 -8.94 12.67 -5.52
CA PRO A 211 -9.28 14.06 -5.23
C PRO A 211 -9.42 14.87 -6.52
N ILE A 212 -10.51 15.63 -6.65
CA ILE A 212 -10.75 16.51 -7.79
C ILE A 212 -10.94 17.96 -7.31
N GLU A 213 -10.19 18.90 -7.90
CA GLU A 213 -10.27 20.32 -7.53
C GLU A 213 -11.39 21.07 -8.26
N HIS A 214 -11.74 20.60 -9.47
CA HIS A 214 -12.78 21.16 -10.34
C HIS A 214 -13.58 20.03 -11.01
N GLU A 215 -14.87 20.25 -11.24
CA GLU A 215 -15.70 19.38 -12.10
C GLU A 215 -15.35 19.68 -13.56
N ASN A 216 -14.18 19.20 -13.99
CA ASN A 216 -13.76 19.23 -15.39
C ASN A 216 -13.99 17.83 -15.98
N LYS A 217 -14.71 17.76 -17.10
CA LYS A 217 -14.92 16.54 -17.88
C LYS A 217 -13.58 15.82 -18.15
N ASP A 218 -12.55 16.55 -18.56
CA ASP A 218 -11.22 15.96 -18.85
C ASP A 218 -10.60 15.26 -17.62
N ALA A 219 -10.86 15.78 -16.41
CA ALA A 219 -10.32 15.19 -15.19
C ALA A 219 -11.03 13.87 -14.82
N PHE A 220 -12.35 13.80 -15.07
CA PHE A 220 -13.11 12.56 -14.92
C PHE A 220 -12.70 11.52 -15.96
N GLU A 221 -12.59 11.91 -17.22
CA GLU A 221 -12.15 11.03 -18.30
C GLU A 221 -10.75 10.48 -18.02
N ALA A 222 -9.79 11.33 -17.63
CA ALA A 222 -8.45 10.89 -17.26
C ALA A 222 -8.46 9.91 -16.09
N ALA A 223 -9.34 10.09 -15.10
CA ALA A 223 -9.49 9.15 -14.00
C ALA A 223 -10.12 7.83 -14.44
N ILE A 224 -11.15 7.84 -15.30
CA ILE A 224 -11.77 6.65 -15.89
C ILE A 224 -10.72 5.86 -16.67
N ILE A 225 -9.99 6.51 -17.58
CA ILE A 225 -8.95 5.87 -18.41
C ILE A 225 -7.82 5.30 -17.53
N ARG A 226 -7.44 6.01 -16.47
CA ARG A 226 -6.35 5.58 -15.59
C ARG A 226 -6.69 4.36 -14.74
N TRP A 227 -7.94 4.27 -14.26
CA TRP A 227 -8.33 3.34 -13.19
C TRP A 227 -9.35 2.29 -13.61
N ILE A 228 -10.02 2.42 -14.75
CA ILE A 228 -11.04 1.49 -15.22
C ILE A 228 -10.56 0.83 -16.51
N LEU A 229 -10.44 -0.50 -16.48
CA LEU A 229 -9.99 -1.29 -17.63
C LEU A 229 -10.97 -1.18 -18.81
N PRO A 230 -10.48 -1.18 -20.06
CA PRO A 230 -11.32 -1.25 -21.25
C PRO A 230 -12.30 -2.43 -21.21
N GLY A 231 -13.49 -2.25 -21.80
CA GLY A 231 -14.54 -3.28 -21.84
C GLY A 231 -15.45 -3.32 -20.60
N THR A 232 -15.19 -2.47 -19.59
CA THR A 232 -16.02 -2.37 -18.38
C THR A 232 -17.42 -1.84 -18.70
N HIS A 233 -18.41 -2.35 -17.98
CA HIS A 233 -19.74 -1.74 -17.88
C HIS A 233 -19.78 -0.78 -16.68
N ILE A 234 -19.94 0.52 -16.95
CA ILE A 234 -19.94 1.56 -15.94
C ILE A 234 -21.39 1.91 -15.59
N ILE A 235 -21.68 2.07 -14.30
CA ILE A 235 -22.96 2.54 -13.79
C ILE A 235 -22.74 3.82 -12.99
N SER A 236 -23.55 4.84 -13.21
CA SER A 236 -23.49 6.08 -12.46
C SER A 236 -24.86 6.70 -12.20
N ASP A 237 -24.86 7.75 -11.41
CA ASP A 237 -25.98 8.68 -11.31
C ASP A 237 -26.05 9.60 -12.56
N ILE A 238 -27.21 10.23 -12.81
CA ILE A 238 -27.53 11.10 -13.95
C ILE A 238 -26.59 12.31 -14.06
N TRP A 239 -25.94 12.72 -12.96
CA TRP A 239 -24.96 13.80 -13.01
C TRP A 239 -23.85 13.53 -14.02
N ALA A 240 -23.49 12.26 -14.28
CA ALA A 240 -22.40 11.90 -15.18
C ALA A 240 -22.78 11.91 -16.67
N GLU A 241 -24.02 12.27 -17.03
CA GLU A 241 -24.49 12.25 -18.42
C GLU A 241 -23.61 13.10 -19.36
N TYR A 242 -23.17 14.26 -18.88
CA TYR A 242 -22.31 15.15 -19.66
C TYR A 242 -20.92 14.56 -19.98
N LEU A 243 -20.51 13.48 -19.29
CA LEU A 243 -19.23 12.82 -19.54
C LEU A 243 -19.22 12.04 -20.85
N GLN A 244 -20.37 11.55 -21.34
CA GLN A 244 -20.44 10.73 -22.57
C GLN A 244 -19.44 9.57 -22.51
N ILE A 245 -19.51 8.75 -21.45
CA ILE A 245 -18.52 7.72 -21.14
C ILE A 245 -18.43 6.67 -22.26
N ASP A 246 -19.56 6.38 -22.90
CA ASP A 246 -19.70 5.53 -24.07
C ASP A 246 -18.96 6.05 -25.33
N GLN A 247 -18.45 7.28 -25.31
CA GLN A 247 -17.66 7.87 -26.39
C GLN A 247 -16.16 7.96 -26.05
N ILE A 248 -15.78 7.75 -24.78
CA ILE A 248 -14.39 7.77 -24.34
C ILE A 248 -13.61 6.69 -25.09
N GLU A 249 -12.41 7.05 -25.60
CA GLU A 249 -11.50 6.13 -26.28
C GLU A 249 -12.17 5.31 -27.39
N GLN A 250 -13.05 5.93 -28.19
CA GLN A 250 -13.81 5.30 -29.28
C GLN A 250 -14.84 4.26 -28.81
N GLY A 251 -15.36 4.42 -27.59
CA GLY A 251 -16.47 3.61 -27.06
C GLY A 251 -16.06 2.24 -26.55
N ILE A 252 -14.90 2.17 -25.90
CA ILE A 252 -14.42 0.96 -25.23
C ILE A 252 -15.15 0.66 -23.92
N TYR A 253 -15.99 1.57 -23.43
CA TYR A 253 -16.79 1.42 -22.23
C TYR A 253 -18.27 1.38 -22.60
N THR A 254 -19.06 0.61 -21.84
CA THR A 254 -20.52 0.74 -21.87
C THR A 254 -20.97 1.50 -20.62
N HIS A 255 -22.07 2.26 -20.72
CA HIS A 255 -22.51 3.12 -19.62
C HIS A 255 -24.03 3.12 -19.48
N GLU A 256 -24.50 2.96 -18.25
CA GLU A 256 -25.89 3.15 -17.86
C GLU A 256 -26.01 4.13 -16.67
N TYR A 257 -27.13 4.86 -16.67
CA TYR A 257 -27.49 5.79 -15.61
C TYR A 257 -28.65 5.24 -14.79
N ILE A 258 -28.68 5.55 -13.50
CA ILE A 258 -29.84 5.28 -12.66
C ILE A 258 -30.99 6.19 -13.08
N ASP A 259 -32.08 5.57 -13.54
CA ASP A 259 -33.37 6.24 -13.71
C ASP A 259 -34.13 6.25 -12.39
N TYR A 260 -34.21 7.42 -11.75
CA TYR A 260 -34.98 7.62 -10.51
C TYR A 260 -36.48 7.73 -10.73
N GLU A 261 -36.91 8.05 -11.96
CA GLU A 261 -38.33 8.23 -12.27
C GLU A 261 -39.01 6.89 -12.53
N ASN A 262 -38.32 5.97 -13.21
CA ASN A 262 -38.81 4.62 -13.49
C ASN A 262 -37.70 3.56 -13.28
N PRO A 263 -37.44 3.14 -12.02
CA PRO A 263 -36.47 2.09 -11.74
C PRO A 263 -37.01 0.74 -12.22
N ASN A 264 -36.68 0.38 -13.46
CA ASN A 264 -37.19 -0.83 -14.12
C ASN A 264 -36.28 -2.06 -13.93
N ASP A 265 -34.99 -1.83 -13.67
CA ASP A 265 -33.99 -2.89 -13.50
C ASP A 265 -33.32 -2.78 -12.12
N PRO A 266 -33.49 -3.77 -11.21
CA PRO A 266 -32.85 -3.76 -9.91
C PRO A 266 -31.32 -3.85 -9.97
N GLU A 267 -30.73 -4.26 -11.10
CA GLU A 267 -29.27 -4.30 -11.28
C GLU A 267 -28.69 -2.91 -11.59
N ILE A 268 -29.49 -1.90 -11.92
CA ILE A 268 -29.00 -0.54 -12.19
C ILE A 268 -29.07 0.30 -10.91
N HIS A 269 -27.98 0.32 -10.14
CA HIS A 269 -27.88 1.05 -8.87
C HIS A 269 -26.44 1.44 -8.50
N THR A 270 -26.29 2.36 -7.54
CA THR A 270 -25.01 2.83 -6.96
C THR A 270 -24.87 2.52 -5.45
N GLN A 271 -25.59 1.51 -4.97
CA GLN A 271 -25.61 1.17 -3.54
C GLN A 271 -24.23 0.73 -3.01
N ASN A 272 -23.40 0.09 -3.83
CA ASN A 272 -22.08 -0.36 -3.39
C ASN A 272 -21.14 0.82 -3.19
N ILE A 273 -21.17 1.80 -4.09
CA ILE A 273 -20.37 3.02 -3.97
C ILE A 273 -20.83 3.89 -2.79
N ASP A 274 -22.13 3.98 -2.52
CA ASP A 274 -22.65 4.64 -1.31
C ASP A 274 -22.14 3.98 -0.02
N GLY A 275 -22.19 2.64 0.02
CA GLY A 275 -21.64 1.86 1.11
C GLY A 275 -20.12 2.07 1.26
N MET A 276 -19.39 2.17 0.16
CA MET A 276 -17.96 2.50 0.16
C MET A 276 -17.72 3.89 0.74
N TRP A 277 -18.47 4.90 0.30
CA TRP A 277 -18.33 6.26 0.81
C TRP A 277 -18.55 6.36 2.32
N LEU A 278 -19.52 5.61 2.85
CA LEU A 278 -19.72 5.50 4.28
C LEU A 278 -18.47 4.95 4.99
N ARG A 279 -17.85 3.88 4.48
CA ARG A 279 -16.62 3.30 5.03
C ARG A 279 -15.45 4.28 4.98
N VAL A 280 -15.26 4.98 3.86
CA VAL A 280 -14.22 6.01 3.71
C VAL A 280 -14.41 7.13 4.73
N LYS A 281 -15.63 7.68 4.83
CA LYS A 281 -15.97 8.75 5.79
C LYS A 281 -15.71 8.33 7.23
N GLN A 282 -16.15 7.13 7.63
CA GLN A 282 -15.91 6.59 8.97
C GLN A 282 -14.42 6.44 9.28
N LYS A 283 -13.62 5.93 8.34
CA LYS A 283 -12.18 5.75 8.53
C LYS A 283 -11.46 7.09 8.70
N LEU A 284 -11.77 8.07 7.85
CA LEU A 284 -11.16 9.41 7.91
C LEU A 284 -11.57 10.17 9.19
N GLN A 285 -12.79 9.95 9.68
CA GLN A 285 -13.25 10.50 10.97
C GLN A 285 -12.47 9.91 12.14
N ARG A 286 -12.33 8.57 12.22
CA ARG A 286 -11.56 7.89 13.28
C ARG A 286 -10.11 8.35 13.35
N LYS A 287 -9.48 8.63 12.20
CA LYS A 287 -8.10 9.12 12.12
C LYS A 287 -7.97 10.65 12.21
N HIS A 288 -9.06 11.38 12.50
CA HIS A 288 -9.12 12.85 12.55
C HIS A 288 -8.50 13.55 11.31
N SER A 289 -8.55 12.87 10.16
CA SER A 289 -7.71 13.15 8.99
C SER A 289 -8.33 14.15 8.01
N ILE A 290 -9.62 14.42 8.15
CA ILE A 290 -10.37 15.40 7.34
C ILE A 290 -9.80 16.83 7.51
N ASN A 291 -8.96 17.06 8.52
CA ASN A 291 -8.39 18.35 8.87
C ASN A 291 -7.07 18.70 8.15
N ASN A 292 -6.45 17.78 7.42
CA ASN A 292 -5.13 18.00 6.81
C ASN A 292 -5.12 17.67 5.32
N LYS A 293 -5.14 18.70 4.45
CA LYS A 293 -5.09 18.55 2.98
C LYS A 293 -3.89 17.70 2.53
N ALA A 294 -2.73 17.88 3.15
CA ALA A 294 -1.51 17.15 2.78
C ALA A 294 -1.58 15.66 3.11
N LEU A 295 -2.38 15.26 4.10
CA LEU A 295 -2.54 13.85 4.47
C LEU A 295 -3.79 13.21 3.84
N PHE A 296 -4.79 14.00 3.45
CA PHE A 296 -6.06 13.50 2.92
C PHE A 296 -5.86 12.51 1.77
N HIS A 297 -5.05 12.88 0.77
CA HIS A 297 -4.68 12.00 -0.35
C HIS A 297 -4.04 10.69 0.11
N SER A 298 -3.07 10.78 1.03
CA SER A 298 -2.39 9.59 1.58
C SER A 298 -3.36 8.64 2.29
N TYR A 299 -4.43 9.15 2.93
CA TYR A 299 -5.43 8.30 3.57
C TYR A 299 -6.41 7.66 2.59
N LEU A 300 -6.72 8.32 1.47
CA LEU A 300 -7.47 7.70 0.37
C LEU A 300 -6.66 6.56 -0.24
N THR A 301 -5.37 6.80 -0.49
CA THR A 301 -4.42 5.77 -0.95
C THR A 301 -4.38 4.58 0.01
N GLU A 302 -4.28 4.85 1.32
CA GLU A 302 -4.33 3.80 2.34
C GLU A 302 -5.67 3.03 2.31
N PHE A 303 -6.78 3.70 2.03
CA PHE A 303 -8.08 3.05 1.89
C PHE A 303 -8.10 2.15 0.65
N MET A 304 -7.74 2.69 -0.52
CA MET A 304 -7.67 1.94 -1.78
C MET A 304 -6.85 0.67 -1.62
N TRP A 305 -5.61 0.79 -1.14
CA TRP A 305 -4.75 -0.37 -0.93
C TRP A 305 -5.38 -1.42 0.01
N ARG A 306 -5.99 -1.00 1.13
CA ARG A 306 -6.64 -1.96 2.04
C ARG A 306 -7.83 -2.67 1.40
N SER A 307 -8.58 -1.99 0.54
CA SER A 307 -9.74 -2.56 -0.15
C SER A 307 -9.31 -3.53 -1.24
N HIS A 308 -8.26 -3.20 -2.00
CA HIS A 308 -7.65 -4.09 -3.01
C HIS A 308 -7.14 -5.40 -2.40
N PHE A 309 -6.54 -5.33 -1.22
CA PHE A 309 -6.07 -6.52 -0.51
C PHE A 309 -7.08 -7.08 0.48
N ARG A 310 -8.39 -6.79 0.37
CA ARG A 310 -9.39 -7.10 1.43
C ARG A 310 -9.30 -8.53 1.97
N ASN A 311 -9.14 -9.51 1.09
CA ASN A 311 -9.12 -10.93 1.42
C ASN A 311 -7.74 -11.47 1.85
N ASN A 312 -6.69 -10.64 1.79
CA ASN A 312 -5.34 -11.00 2.22
C ASN A 312 -5.05 -10.51 3.64
N ASP A 313 -4.08 -11.15 4.30
CA ASP A 313 -3.45 -10.57 5.47
C ASP A 313 -2.71 -9.27 5.07
N LYS A 314 -3.01 -8.18 5.77
CA LYS A 314 -2.49 -6.85 5.42
C LYS A 314 -1.00 -6.72 5.71
N PHE A 315 -0.45 -7.48 6.65
CA PHE A 315 0.99 -7.47 6.88
C PHE A 315 1.72 -8.18 5.75
N ALA A 316 1.23 -9.35 5.34
CA ALA A 316 1.74 -10.07 4.18
C ALA A 316 1.65 -9.23 2.89
N ALA A 317 0.51 -8.57 2.64
CA ALA A 317 0.37 -7.65 1.51
C ALA A 317 1.36 -6.49 1.57
N LEU A 318 1.67 -5.95 2.75
CA LEU A 318 2.66 -4.88 2.91
C LEU A 318 4.09 -5.37 2.61
N ILE A 319 4.44 -6.58 3.06
CA ILE A 319 5.71 -7.25 2.71
C ILE A 319 5.83 -7.40 1.20
N TYR A 320 4.77 -7.88 0.56
CA TYR A 320 4.68 -8.03 -0.88
C TYR A 320 4.96 -6.70 -1.61
N CYS A 321 4.28 -5.61 -1.23
CA CYS A 321 4.52 -4.29 -1.83
C CYS A 321 5.98 -3.82 -1.67
N ILE A 322 6.57 -3.98 -0.48
CA ILE A 322 7.97 -3.59 -0.25
C ILE A 322 8.93 -4.40 -1.13
N LYS A 323 8.74 -5.72 -1.21
CA LYS A 323 9.60 -6.63 -1.98
C LYS A 323 9.67 -6.25 -3.45
N HIS A 324 8.56 -5.82 -4.06
CA HIS A 324 8.53 -5.45 -5.47
C HIS A 324 8.99 -4.02 -5.76
N LEU A 325 8.82 -3.09 -4.81
CA LEU A 325 9.32 -1.72 -4.97
C LEU A 325 10.81 -1.55 -4.68
N TYR A 326 11.37 -2.40 -3.80
CA TYR A 326 12.77 -2.35 -3.39
C TYR A 326 13.50 -3.62 -3.83
N LYS A 327 14.00 -3.63 -5.08
CA LYS A 327 14.76 -4.74 -5.66
C LYS A 327 16.18 -4.84 -5.05
N VAL A 328 16.30 -5.45 -3.87
CA VAL A 328 17.53 -5.52 -3.05
C VAL A 328 18.29 -6.84 -3.07
#